data_AF-A0A1I7J1M2-F1
#
_entry.id   AF-A0A1I7J1M2-F1
#
_cell.length_a   1.000
_cell.length_b   1.000
_cell.length_c   1.000
_cell.angle_alpha   90.00
_cell.angle_beta   90.00
_cell.angle_gamma   90.00
#
_symmetry.space_group_name_H-M   'P 1'
#
loop_
_entity.id
_entity.type
_entity.pdbx_description
1 polymer ?
#
loop_
_entity_poly.entity_id
_entity_poly.type
_entity_poly.pdbx_seq_one_letter_code
_entity_poly.pdbx_strand_id
1 'polypeptide(L)' 'MMIISSTEFKNNDFLLKEHEFNEFGGNGDNRSPERVWTDVPAALSVEKLGIDAETTNAVARFIIQANTLATAIITSYYQR' A
#
# COMPACT_ATOMS: atom_id res chain seq x y z
N MET A 1 -5.84 -17.74 -3.43
CA MET A 1 -4.56 -17.05 -3.69
C MET A 1 -4.85 -15.57 -3.51
N MET A 2 -4.10 -14.87 -2.65
CA MET A 2 -4.30 -13.42 -2.47
C MET A 2 -3.86 -12.68 -3.74
N ILE A 3 -4.72 -11.82 -4.29
CA ILE A 3 -4.43 -11.04 -5.50
C ILE A 3 -4.68 -9.57 -5.21
N ILE A 4 -3.65 -8.76 -5.48
CA ILE A 4 -3.75 -7.31 -5.54
C ILE A 4 -3.69 -6.89 -7.00
N SER A 5 -4.59 -6.01 -7.40
CA SER A 5 -4.63 -5.44 -8.74
C SER A 5 -5.06 -3.98 -8.69
N SER A 6 -4.82 -3.26 -9.79
CA SER A 6 -5.34 -1.91 -10.02
C SER A 6 -5.83 -1.84 -11.46
N THR A 7 -6.87 -1.03 -11.70
CA THR A 7 -7.31 -0.72 -13.05
C THR A 7 -6.48 0.39 -13.69
N GLU A 8 -5.73 1.14 -12.88
CA GLU A 8 -5.03 2.37 -13.29
C GLU A 8 -3.56 2.13 -13.64
N PHE A 9 -2.92 1.09 -13.10
CA PHE A 9 -1.53 0.75 -13.40
C PHE A 9 -1.24 -0.74 -13.15
N LYS A 10 -0.28 -1.27 -13.90
CA LYS A 10 0.22 -2.64 -13.71
C LYS A 10 1.47 -2.64 -12.84
N ASN A 11 1.80 -3.80 -12.27
CA ASN A 11 3.07 -3.96 -11.57
C ASN A 11 4.24 -3.68 -12.55
N ASN A 12 5.17 -2.86 -12.09
CA ASN A 12 6.32 -2.32 -12.83
C ASN A 12 5.97 -1.40 -14.02
N ASP A 13 4.76 -0.85 -14.05
CA ASP A 13 4.38 0.17 -15.04
C ASP A 13 4.59 1.59 -14.52
N PHE A 14 4.52 2.58 -15.40
CA PHE A 14 4.59 3.98 -15.00
C PHE A 14 3.26 4.47 -14.40
N LEU A 15 3.36 5.29 -13.34
CA LEU A 15 2.20 6.00 -12.81
C LEU A 15 1.70 7.04 -13.81
N LEU A 16 0.38 7.14 -13.93
CA LEU A 16 -0.27 8.22 -14.66
C LEU A 16 0.05 9.57 -13.99
N LYS A 17 0.15 10.62 -14.81
CA LYS A 17 0.39 12.00 -14.39
C LYS A 17 -0.66 12.51 -13.39
N GLU A 18 -1.88 12.02 -13.49
CA GLU A 18 -2.99 12.35 -12.58
C GLU A 18 -2.65 12.01 -11.10
N HIS A 19 -1.76 11.03 -10.88
CA HIS A 19 -1.27 10.64 -9.56
C HIS A 19 -0.06 11.45 -9.08
N GLU A 20 0.51 12.29 -9.94
CA GLU A 20 1.62 13.17 -9.57
C GLU A 20 1.15 14.25 -8.60
N PHE A 21 2.03 14.60 -7.66
CA PHE A 21 1.80 15.73 -6.77
C PHE A 21 1.89 17.06 -7.54
N ASN A 22 1.02 18.03 -7.24
CA ASN A 22 0.87 19.25 -8.01
C ASN A 22 1.66 20.47 -7.49
N GLU A 23 2.56 20.27 -6.52
CA GLU A 23 3.49 21.29 -6.04
C GLU A 23 4.96 20.84 -6.18
N PHE A 24 5.90 21.65 -5.68
CA PHE A 24 7.36 21.43 -5.79
C PHE A 24 7.83 21.15 -7.24
N GLY A 25 7.19 21.80 -8.20
CA GLY A 25 7.49 21.65 -9.63
C GLY A 25 6.82 20.44 -10.31
N GLY A 26 5.91 19.74 -9.64
CA GLY A 26 4.95 18.83 -10.28
C GLY A 26 3.69 19.56 -10.73
N ASN A 27 2.90 18.92 -11.59
CA ASN A 27 1.64 19.48 -12.12
C ASN A 27 0.58 18.40 -12.39
N GLY A 28 0.52 17.38 -11.52
CA GLY A 28 -0.53 16.36 -11.55
C GLY A 28 -1.82 16.80 -10.86
N ASP A 29 -2.68 15.83 -10.54
CA ASP A 29 -4.00 16.08 -9.97
C ASP A 29 -4.11 15.71 -8.48
N ASN A 30 -3.01 15.28 -7.84
CA ASN A 30 -3.00 14.74 -6.48
C ASN A 30 -3.98 13.57 -6.28
N ARG A 31 -4.34 12.83 -7.34
CA ARG A 31 -5.27 11.70 -7.23
C ARG A 31 -4.52 10.46 -6.75
N SER A 32 -4.86 9.96 -5.58
CA SER A 32 -4.31 8.68 -5.11
C SER A 32 -4.73 7.54 -6.04
N PRO A 33 -3.83 6.61 -6.41
CA PRO A 33 -4.20 5.49 -7.27
C PRO A 33 -5.19 4.51 -6.59
N GLU A 34 -6.10 3.96 -7.38
CA GLU A 34 -7.01 2.89 -7.03
C GLU A 34 -6.22 1.62 -6.69
N ARG A 35 -6.66 0.94 -5.63
CA ARG A 35 -6.20 -0.42 -5.30
C ARG A 35 -7.39 -1.31 -5.02
N VAL A 36 -7.40 -2.48 -5.67
CA VAL A 36 -8.37 -3.55 -5.44
C VAL A 36 -7.66 -4.76 -4.85
N TRP A 37 -8.24 -5.31 -3.79
CA TRP A 37 -7.78 -6.54 -3.16
C TRP A 37 -8.86 -7.60 -3.28
N THR A 38 -8.51 -8.79 -3.75
CA THR A 38 -9.43 -9.93 -3.85
C THR A 38 -8.84 -11.14 -3.11
N ASP A 39 -9.73 -11.94 -2.51
CA ASP A 39 -9.38 -13.16 -1.78
C ASP A 39 -8.28 -12.96 -0.72
N VAL A 40 -8.34 -11.85 0.02
CA VAL A 40 -7.42 -11.57 1.13
C VAL A 40 -7.78 -12.50 2.29
N PRO A 41 -6.98 -13.55 2.60
CA PRO A 41 -7.15 -14.27 3.87
C PRO A 41 -6.90 -13.30 5.02
N ALA A 42 -7.27 -13.65 6.26
CA ALA A 42 -6.87 -12.87 7.43
C ALA A 42 -5.37 -12.53 7.31
N ALA A 43 -5.05 -11.25 7.05
CA ALA A 43 -3.68 -10.84 6.72
C ALA A 43 -2.75 -11.03 7.91
N LEU A 44 -3.34 -11.17 9.10
CA LEU A 44 -2.71 -11.37 10.38
C LEU A 44 -3.13 -12.71 10.97
N SER A 45 -2.20 -13.36 11.68
CA SER A 45 -2.43 -14.59 12.44
C SER A 45 -3.27 -14.41 13.70
N VAL A 46 -3.54 -13.16 14.09
CA VAL A 46 -4.27 -12.79 15.30
C VAL A 46 -5.36 -11.77 14.99
N GLU A 47 -6.46 -11.84 15.75
CA GLU A 47 -7.59 -10.90 15.64
C GLU A 47 -7.24 -9.50 16.17
N LYS A 48 -6.37 -9.42 17.19
CA LYS A 48 -5.97 -8.17 17.84
C LYS A 48 -4.47 -8.14 18.09
N LEU A 49 -3.81 -7.09 17.62
CA LEU A 49 -2.35 -6.89 17.76
C LEU A 49 -1.93 -6.38 19.14
N GLY A 50 -2.87 -5.91 19.96
CA GLY A 50 -2.58 -5.42 21.32
C GLY A 50 -1.82 -4.09 21.37
N ILE A 51 -1.94 -3.26 20.32
CA ILE A 51 -1.33 -1.92 20.26
C ILE A 51 -2.28 -0.84 20.79
N ASP A 52 -1.71 0.24 21.32
CA ASP A 52 -2.42 1.42 21.82
C ASP A 52 -1.85 2.72 21.21
N ALA A 53 -2.37 3.87 21.65
CA ALA A 53 -1.96 5.19 21.15
C ALA A 53 -0.50 5.56 21.50
N GLU A 54 0.07 4.96 22.54
CA GLU A 54 1.45 5.22 23.00
C GLU A 54 2.47 4.32 22.29
N THR A 55 2.00 3.30 21.57
CA THR A 55 2.85 2.37 20.84
C THR A 55 3.60 3.10 19.73
N THR A 56 4.94 3.10 19.82
CA THR A 56 5.77 3.73 18.79
C THR A 56 5.61 3.06 17.43
N ASN A 57 5.76 3.85 16.35
CA ASN A 57 5.66 3.34 14.97
C ASN A 57 6.58 2.14 14.69
N ALA A 58 7.77 2.10 15.30
CA ALA A 58 8.71 0.99 15.15
C ALA A 58 8.19 -0.30 15.79
N VAL A 59 7.66 -0.21 17.02
CA VAL A 59 7.10 -1.35 17.74
C VAL A 59 5.82 -1.85 17.06
N ALA A 60 4.95 -0.93 16.62
CA ALA A 60 3.76 -1.29 15.86
C ALA A 60 4.12 -2.07 14.59
N ARG A 61 5.10 -1.59 13.81
CA ARG A 61 5.60 -2.31 12.62
C ARG A 61 6.19 -3.68 12.95
N PHE A 62 6.95 -3.79 14.05
CA PHE A 62 7.51 -5.06 14.49
C PHE A 62 6.41 -6.09 14.82
N ILE A 63 5.38 -5.67 15.56
CA ILE A 63 4.25 -6.54 15.93
C ILE A 63 3.41 -6.92 14.71
N ILE A 64 3.15 -5.99 13.80
CA ILE A 64 2.47 -6.27 12.53
C ILE A 64 3.27 -7.34 11.75
N GLN A 65 4.57 -7.12 11.56
CA GLN A 65 5.43 -8.05 10.82
C GLN A 65 5.45 -9.44 11.45
N ALA A 66 5.46 -9.54 12.78
CA ALA A 66 5.45 -10.82 13.49
C ALA A 66 4.15 -11.63 13.28
N ASN A 67 3.05 -10.97 12.92
CA ASN A 67 1.75 -11.61 12.73
C ASN A 67 1.31 -11.68 11.25
N THR A 68 2.03 -11.06 10.31
CA THR A 68 1.68 -11.08 8.88
C THR A 68 1.77 -12.49 8.29
N LEU A 69 0.66 -13.00 7.76
CA LEU A 69 0.58 -14.31 7.10
C LEU A 69 0.88 -14.25 5.59
N ALA A 70 0.57 -13.12 4.95
CA ALA A 70 0.81 -12.91 3.54
C ALA A 70 0.99 -11.42 3.24
N THR A 71 1.83 -11.12 2.24
CA THR A 71 2.08 -9.76 1.76
C THR A 71 1.84 -9.72 0.26
N ALA A 72 1.30 -8.61 -0.23
CA ALA A 72 1.26 -8.31 -1.66
C ALA A 72 1.82 -6.92 -1.94
N ILE A 73 2.60 -6.80 -3.02
CA ILE A 73 3.29 -5.58 -3.42
C ILE A 73 3.00 -5.33 -4.90
N ILE A 74 2.61 -4.09 -5.22
CA ILE A 74 2.62 -3.56 -6.59
C ILE A 74 3.57 -2.38 -6.59
N THR A 75 4.58 -2.45 -7.45
CA THR A 75 5.54 -1.37 -7.69
C THR A 75 5.13 -0.64 -8.96
N SER A 76 5.27 0.67 -8.98
CA SER A 76 5.09 1.48 -10.18
C SER A 76 6.21 2.51 -10.26
N TYR A 77 6.63 2.84 -11.46
CA TYR A 77 7.68 3.83 -11.68
C TYR A 77 7.10 5.22 -11.84
N TYR A 78 7.80 6.21 -11.32
CA TYR A 78 7.50 7.61 -11.58
C TYR A 78 8.46 8.14 -12.64
N GLN A 79 7.92 8.83 -13.64
CA GLN A 79 8.68 9.50 -14.69
C GLN A 79 8.11 10.90 -14.92
N ARG A 80 9.00 11.86 -15.17
CA ARG A 80 8.65 13.25 -15.53
C ARG A 80 8.75 13.47 -17.03
#